data_AF-A0A2M7ZKH2-F1
#
_entry.id   AF-A0A2M7ZKH2-F1
#
_cell.length_a   1.000
_cell.length_b   1.000
_cell.length_c   1.000
_cell.angle_alpha   90.00
_cell.angle_beta   90.00
_cell.angle_gamma   90.00
#
_symmetry.space_group_name_H-M   'P 1'
#
loop_
_entity.id
_entity.type
_entity.pdbx_description
1 polymer ?
#
loop_
_entity_poly.entity_id
_entity_poly.type
_entity_poly.pdbx_seq_one_letter_code
_entity_poly.pdbx_strand_id
1 'polypeptide(L)'
;MNNDEIKRESDKFKLNVFFDRNKIEELVENLQNEFESYPINFDFNKLNESMAKLKSGLKEMNIDTSNLRAEMKKLKSFSHEFKSELIKDGYVENEDDDFNMEFSKDELIVNDKTLPNNMLIKYKNIYKKHYGRKIEGKFRMKK
;
A
#
# COMPACT_ATOMS: atom_id res chain seq x y z
N MET A 1 -20.49 -16.85 39.28
CA MET A 1 -20.21 -16.05 38.07
C MET A 1 -21.29 -15.00 37.95
N ASN A 2 -20.91 -13.73 37.96
CA ASN A 2 -21.86 -12.61 37.95
C ASN A 2 -22.26 -12.29 36.48
N ASN A 3 -23.47 -11.78 36.24
CA ASN A 3 -23.95 -11.50 34.86
C ASN A 3 -23.05 -10.49 34.13
N ASP A 4 -22.39 -9.59 34.86
CA ASP A 4 -21.39 -8.65 34.34
C ASP A 4 -20.09 -9.32 33.89
N GLU A 5 -19.75 -10.47 34.49
CA GLU A 5 -18.58 -11.28 34.16
C GLU A 5 -18.82 -12.08 32.87
N ILE A 6 -20.01 -12.67 32.75
CA ILE A 6 -20.47 -13.37 31.54
C ILE A 6 -20.60 -12.40 30.36
N LYS A 7 -21.07 -11.17 30.60
CA LYS A 7 -21.16 -10.14 29.56
C LYS A 7 -19.78 -9.66 29.10
N ARG A 8 -18.82 -9.48 30.01
CA ARG A 8 -17.42 -9.16 29.65
C ARG A 8 -16.73 -10.29 28.91
N GLU A 9 -16.96 -11.55 29.29
CA GLU A 9 -16.41 -12.69 28.56
C GLU A 9 -17.09 -12.87 27.20
N SER A 10 -18.41 -12.66 27.11
CA SER A 10 -19.14 -12.65 25.83
C SER A 10 -18.72 -11.49 24.93
N ASP A 11 -18.38 -10.32 25.48
CA ASP A 11 -17.89 -9.17 24.71
C ASP A 11 -16.42 -9.38 24.26
N LYS A 12 -15.59 -10.04 25.07
CA LYS A 12 -14.27 -10.56 24.63
C LYS A 12 -14.42 -11.62 23.52
N PHE A 13 -15.39 -12.52 23.63
CA PHE A 13 -15.66 -13.55 22.62
C PHE A 13 -16.29 -12.98 21.36
N LYS A 14 -17.06 -11.88 21.44
CA LYS A 14 -17.59 -11.14 20.28
C LYS A 14 -16.50 -10.34 19.55
N LEU A 15 -15.48 -9.86 20.27
CA LEU A 15 -14.30 -9.24 19.64
C LEU A 15 -13.43 -10.29 18.90
N ASN A 16 -13.43 -11.54 19.37
CA ASN A 16 -12.78 -12.67 18.71
C ASN A 16 -13.42 -13.10 17.38
N VAL A 17 -14.52 -12.47 16.94
CA VAL A 17 -15.23 -12.84 15.69
C VAL A 17 -14.88 -11.93 14.50
N PHE A 18 -14.08 -10.88 14.65
CA PHE A 18 -13.86 -9.93 13.54
C PHE A 18 -12.49 -9.94 12.84
N PHE A 19 -11.57 -10.83 13.22
CA PHE A 19 -10.34 -11.05 12.47
C PHE A 19 -9.99 -12.53 12.45
N ASP A 20 -10.53 -13.23 11.45
CA ASP A 20 -10.17 -14.61 11.15
C ASP A 20 -8.67 -14.66 10.80
N ARG A 21 -7.90 -15.44 11.56
CA ARG A 21 -6.46 -15.61 11.34
C ARG A 21 -6.15 -16.05 9.92
N ASN A 22 -6.99 -16.90 9.33
CA ASN A 22 -6.81 -17.35 7.94
C ASN A 22 -6.98 -16.19 6.96
N LYS A 23 -7.88 -15.24 7.25
CA LYS A 23 -8.03 -14.02 6.43
C LYS A 23 -6.86 -13.06 6.61
N ILE A 24 -6.22 -13.01 7.77
CA ILE A 24 -5.01 -12.21 7.97
C ILE A 24 -3.83 -12.84 7.23
N GLU A 25 -3.67 -14.16 7.32
CA GLU A 25 -2.63 -14.90 6.59
C GLU A 25 -2.84 -14.75 5.08
N GLU A 26 -4.07 -14.88 4.59
CA GLU A 26 -4.44 -14.58 3.19
C GLU A 26 -4.18 -13.13 2.81
N LEU A 27 -4.45 -12.15 3.68
CA LEU A 27 -4.22 -10.73 3.40
C LEU A 27 -2.71 -10.38 3.40
N VAL A 28 -1.91 -11.07 4.22
CA VAL A 28 -0.44 -10.95 4.22
C VAL A 28 0.16 -11.65 3.01
N GLU A 29 -0.29 -12.85 2.66
CA GLU A 29 0.12 -13.56 1.44
C GLU A 29 -0.30 -12.79 0.18
N ASN A 30 -1.52 -12.24 0.14
CA ASN A 30 -1.96 -11.39 -0.96
C ASN A 30 -1.12 -10.12 -1.03
N LEU A 31 -0.84 -9.43 0.08
CA LEU A 31 0.07 -8.28 0.07
C LEU A 31 1.47 -8.66 -0.43
N GLN A 32 2.05 -9.77 0.06
CA GLN A 32 3.37 -10.24 -0.37
C GLN A 32 3.40 -10.62 -1.85
N ASN A 33 2.42 -11.39 -2.33
CA ASN A 33 2.28 -11.79 -3.72
C ASN A 33 1.96 -10.59 -4.64
N GLU A 34 1.18 -9.62 -4.16
CA GLU A 34 0.91 -8.35 -4.84
C GLU A 34 2.18 -7.52 -5.00
N PHE A 35 3.07 -7.49 -3.99
CA PHE A 35 4.38 -6.85 -4.10
C PHE A 35 5.34 -7.54 -5.08
N GLU A 36 5.14 -8.83 -5.38
CA GLU A 36 6.09 -9.63 -6.16
C GLU A 36 5.68 -9.91 -7.62
N SER A 37 4.39 -9.85 -8.02
CA SER A 37 3.99 -10.48 -9.30
C SER A 37 3.00 -9.79 -10.27
N TYR A 38 2.24 -8.73 -9.95
CA TYR A 38 1.18 -8.25 -10.87
C TYR A 38 1.05 -6.72 -10.99
N PRO A 39 0.46 -6.17 -12.09
CA PRO A 39 0.02 -4.77 -12.20
C PRO A 39 -0.90 -4.38 -11.04
N ILE A 40 -0.30 -3.81 -9.99
CA ILE A 40 -1.01 -3.50 -8.75
C ILE A 40 -1.87 -2.26 -8.96
N ASN A 41 -3.13 -2.23 -8.53
CA ASN A 41 -3.98 -1.04 -8.54
C ASN A 41 -4.14 -0.50 -7.12
N PHE A 42 -3.24 0.40 -6.70
CA PHE A 42 -3.21 0.90 -5.33
C PHE A 42 -4.10 2.13 -5.13
N ASP A 43 -5.15 1.98 -4.32
CA ASP A 43 -5.87 3.08 -3.67
C ASP A 43 -5.20 3.39 -2.33
N PHE A 44 -4.48 4.51 -2.25
CA PHE A 44 -3.68 4.86 -1.06
C PHE A 44 -4.51 5.15 0.19
N ASN A 45 -5.74 5.65 0.01
CA ASN A 45 -6.63 5.93 1.12
C ASN A 45 -7.11 4.60 1.73
N LYS A 46 -7.57 3.67 0.88
CA LYS A 46 -7.98 2.33 1.32
C LYS A 46 -6.81 1.51 1.87
N LEU A 47 -5.62 1.65 1.31
CA LEU A 47 -4.43 0.97 1.81
C LEU A 47 -4.08 1.42 3.24
N ASN A 48 -4.12 2.74 3.51
CA ASN A 48 -3.84 3.26 4.85
C ASN A 48 -4.85 2.76 5.89
N GLU A 49 -6.15 2.74 5.55
CA GLU A 49 -7.20 2.23 6.42
C GLU A 49 -7.05 0.71 6.68
N SER A 50 -6.82 -0.06 5.62
CA SER A 50 -6.62 -1.50 5.70
C SER A 50 -5.38 -1.84 6.53
N MET A 51 -4.33 -1.04 6.41
CA MET A 51 -3.09 -1.21 7.17
C MET A 51 -3.25 -0.85 8.66
N ALA A 52 -4.02 0.20 8.98
CA ALA A 52 -4.31 0.55 10.36
C ALA A 52 -5.06 -0.59 11.08
N LYS A 53 -6.04 -1.19 10.39
CA LYS A 53 -6.79 -2.36 10.87
C LYS A 53 -5.89 -3.60 11.01
N LEU A 54 -5.10 -3.90 9.99
CA LEU A 54 -4.15 -5.02 9.99
C LEU A 54 -3.15 -4.91 11.14
N LYS A 55 -2.58 -3.72 11.37
CA LYS A 55 -1.63 -3.48 12.46
C LYS A 55 -2.26 -3.69 13.84
N SER A 56 -3.53 -3.32 14.01
CA SER A 56 -4.24 -3.56 15.28
C SER A 56 -4.41 -5.06 15.53
N GLY A 57 -4.90 -5.80 14.52
CA GLY A 57 -5.08 -7.26 14.63
C GLY A 57 -3.77 -8.01 14.86
N LEU A 58 -2.71 -7.68 14.12
CA LEU A 58 -1.40 -8.34 14.28
C LEU A 58 -0.75 -8.06 15.64
N LYS A 59 -0.97 -6.85 16.21
CA LYS A 59 -0.48 -6.49 17.55
C LYS A 59 -1.20 -7.30 18.63
N GLU A 60 -2.50 -7.54 18.48
CA GLU A 60 -3.27 -8.38 19.40
C GLU A 60 -2.84 -9.85 19.34
N MET A 61 -2.30 -10.30 18.20
CA MET A 61 -1.85 -11.68 17.98
C MET A 61 -0.35 -11.92 18.27
N ASN A 62 0.40 -10.92 18.74
CA ASN A 62 1.86 -11.00 18.96
C ASN A 62 2.67 -11.49 17.73
N ILE A 63 2.19 -11.20 16.51
CA ILE A 63 2.92 -11.52 15.28
C ILE A 63 4.01 -10.46 15.03
N ASP A 64 5.22 -10.88 14.68
CA ASP A 64 6.27 -9.95 14.27
C ASP A 64 5.92 -9.31 12.91
N THR A 65 5.74 -7.99 12.93
CA THR A 65 5.38 -7.17 11.77
C THR A 65 6.49 -6.22 11.36
N SER A 66 7.71 -6.40 11.88
CA SER A 66 8.85 -5.53 11.62
C SER A 66 9.15 -5.39 10.11
N ASN A 67 9.18 -6.51 9.38
CA ASN A 67 9.41 -6.53 7.94
C ASN A 67 8.28 -5.85 7.16
N LEU A 68 7.02 -6.17 7.47
CA LEU A 68 5.86 -5.52 6.85
C LEU A 68 5.89 -4.00 7.08
N ARG A 69 6.23 -3.57 8.31
CA ARG A 69 6.35 -2.15 8.65
C ARG A 69 7.46 -1.46 7.86
N ALA A 70 8.58 -2.15 7.63
CA ALA A 70 9.69 -1.62 6.83
C ALA A 70 9.30 -1.45 5.35
N GLU A 71 8.67 -2.46 4.76
CA GLU A 71 8.20 -2.40 3.36
C GLU A 71 7.10 -1.34 3.18
N MET A 72 6.17 -1.20 4.14
CA MET A 72 5.17 -0.14 4.11
C MET A 72 5.77 1.26 4.22
N LYS A 73 6.83 1.42 5.03
CA LYS A 73 7.55 2.69 5.12
C LYS A 73 8.20 3.03 3.78
N LYS A 74 8.83 2.05 3.11
CA LYS A 74 9.39 2.24 1.76
C LYS A 74 8.31 2.61 0.75
N LEU A 75 7.19 1.88 0.70
CA LEU A 75 6.08 2.18 -0.22
C LEU A 75 5.53 3.59 -0.01
N LYS A 76 5.31 4.00 1.25
CA LYS A 76 4.82 5.35 1.58
C LYS A 76 5.81 6.43 1.15
N SER A 77 7.10 6.23 1.43
CA SER A 77 8.15 7.17 1.01
C SER A 77 8.29 7.24 -0.51
N PHE A 78 8.26 6.11 -1.21
CA PHE A 78 8.25 6.05 -2.67
C PHE A 78 7.07 6.84 -3.24
N SER A 79 5.86 6.55 -2.78
CA SER A 79 4.64 7.13 -3.35
C SER A 79 4.52 8.63 -3.07
N HIS A 80 4.97 9.06 -1.89
CA HIS A 80 5.05 10.49 -1.57
C HIS A 80 6.05 11.22 -2.47
N GLU A 81 7.26 10.70 -2.64
CA GLU A 81 8.26 11.30 -3.54
C GLU A 81 7.78 11.29 -4.99
N PHE A 82 7.19 10.18 -5.44
CA PHE A 82 6.65 10.05 -6.80
C PHE A 82 5.56 11.09 -7.06
N LYS A 83 4.58 11.23 -6.17
CA LYS A 83 3.51 12.23 -6.30
C LYS A 83 4.06 13.66 -6.26
N SER A 84 4.97 13.95 -5.34
CA SER A 84 5.58 15.28 -5.22
C SER A 84 6.27 15.69 -6.53
N GLU A 85 6.99 14.76 -7.17
CA GLU A 85 7.63 15.02 -8.46
C GLU A 85 6.61 15.18 -9.59
N LEU A 86 5.50 14.44 -9.60
CA LEU A 86 4.43 14.63 -10.58
C LEU A 86 3.80 16.01 -10.50
N ILE A 87 3.63 16.53 -9.27
CA ILE A 87 3.11 17.89 -9.03
C ILE A 87 4.10 18.93 -9.53
N LYS A 88 5.38 18.80 -9.17
CA LYS A 88 6.44 19.72 -9.64
C LYS A 88 6.58 19.74 -11.15
N ASP A 89 6.42 18.59 -11.80
CA ASP A 89 6.51 18.45 -13.24
C ASP A 89 5.20 18.88 -13.97
N GLY A 90 4.14 19.23 -13.23
CA GLY A 90 2.88 19.72 -13.77
C GLY A 90 1.95 18.65 -14.35
N TYR A 91 2.12 17.38 -13.96
CA TYR A 91 1.24 16.26 -14.39
C TYR A 91 0.07 16.00 -13.42
N VAL A 92 0.15 16.54 -12.20
CA VAL A 92 -0.90 16.56 -11.19
C VAL A 92 -0.93 17.97 -10.62
N GLU A 93 -2.10 18.58 -10.40
CA GLU A 93 -2.14 19.99 -9.98
C GLU A 93 -1.79 20.13 -8.50
N ASN A 94 -2.37 19.28 -7.64
CA ASN A 94 -2.26 19.40 -6.18
C ASN A 94 -2.10 18.06 -5.43
N GLU A 95 -1.72 18.15 -4.15
CA GLU A 95 -1.58 16.98 -3.28
C GLU A 95 -2.90 16.23 -3.03
N ASP A 96 -4.03 16.92 -3.14
CA ASP A 96 -5.36 16.37 -2.88
C ASP A 96 -6.07 15.86 -4.13
N ASP A 97 -5.54 16.13 -5.32
CA ASP A 97 -6.19 15.69 -6.54
C ASP A 97 -6.16 14.18 -6.69
N ASP A 98 -7.30 13.68 -7.15
CA ASP A 98 -7.47 12.34 -7.70
C ASP A 98 -6.62 12.24 -8.97
N PHE A 99 -5.91 11.12 -9.10
CA PHE A 99 -5.17 10.85 -10.32
C PHE A 99 -5.00 9.36 -10.53
N ASN A 100 -4.95 8.98 -11.81
CA ASN A 100 -4.67 7.63 -12.23
C ASN A 100 -3.25 7.60 -12.81
N MET A 101 -2.48 6.60 -12.39
CA MET A 101 -1.13 6.40 -12.87
C MET A 101 -0.92 4.94 -13.25
N GLU A 102 -0.25 4.70 -14.36
CA GLU A 102 0.30 3.41 -14.72
C GLU A 102 1.79 3.54 -15.03
N PHE A 103 2.63 2.83 -14.30
CA PHE A 103 4.08 2.91 -14.38
C PHE A 103 4.68 1.54 -14.64
N SER A 104 5.52 1.42 -15.67
CA SER A 104 6.19 0.17 -16.02
C SER A 104 7.63 0.41 -16.43
N LYS A 105 8.31 -0.67 -16.84
CA LYS A 105 9.64 -0.57 -17.45
C LYS A 105 9.62 0.18 -18.79
N ASP A 106 8.49 0.29 -19.48
CA ASP A 106 8.44 0.82 -20.85
C ASP A 106 7.71 2.15 -20.95
N GLU A 107 6.79 2.44 -20.03
CA GLU A 107 5.93 3.62 -20.09
C GLU A 107 5.55 4.13 -18.71
N LEU A 108 5.19 5.42 -18.67
CA LEU A 108 4.55 6.06 -17.53
C LEU A 108 3.35 6.83 -18.07
N ILE A 109 2.16 6.50 -17.60
CA ILE A 109 0.90 7.13 -17.97
C ILE A 109 0.36 7.80 -16.71
N VAL A 110 -0.02 9.07 -16.81
CA VAL A 110 -0.66 9.82 -15.73
C VAL A 110 -1.88 10.52 -16.32
N ASN A 111 -3.06 10.29 -15.75
CA ASN A 111 -4.33 10.83 -16.24
C ASN A 111 -4.49 10.62 -17.76
N ASP A 112 -4.32 9.36 -18.20
CA ASP A 112 -4.40 8.91 -19.59
C ASP A 112 -3.37 9.52 -20.56
N LYS A 113 -2.42 10.31 -20.05
CA LYS A 113 -1.34 10.90 -20.83
C LYS A 113 -0.04 10.13 -20.63
N THR A 114 0.49 9.58 -21.71
CA THR A 114 1.84 8.98 -21.71
C THR A 114 2.89 10.08 -21.56
N LEU A 115 3.73 9.95 -20.54
CA LEU A 115 4.82 10.86 -20.26
C LEU A 115 6.00 10.59 -21.21
N PRO A 116 6.75 11.63 -21.59
CA PRO A 116 7.90 11.48 -22.48
C PRO A 116 9.04 10.68 -21.83
N ASN A 117 9.92 10.11 -22.67
CA ASN A 117 10.99 9.21 -22.22
C ASN A 117 11.95 9.81 -21.17
N ASN A 118 12.23 11.12 -21.24
CA ASN A 118 13.04 11.79 -20.23
C ASN A 118 12.39 11.74 -18.84
N MET A 119 11.07 11.88 -18.77
CA MET A 119 10.31 11.72 -17.53
C MET A 119 10.29 10.27 -17.09
N LEU A 120 10.06 9.32 -18.00
CA LEU A 120 10.13 7.89 -17.67
C LEU A 120 11.47 7.50 -17.01
N ILE A 121 12.59 8.03 -17.51
CA ILE A 121 13.93 7.80 -16.92
C ILE A 121 14.00 8.38 -15.51
N LYS A 122 13.50 9.60 -15.29
CA LYS A 122 13.44 10.24 -13.96
C LYS A 122 12.68 9.35 -12.96
N TYR A 123 11.47 8.92 -13.30
CA TYR A 123 10.63 8.12 -12.41
C TYR A 123 11.18 6.70 -12.16
N LYS A 124 11.88 6.10 -13.13
CA LYS A 124 12.67 4.86 -12.91
C LYS A 124 13.79 5.06 -11.89
N ASN A 125 14.44 6.21 -11.88
CA ASN A 125 15.47 6.50 -10.88
C ASN A 125 14.88 6.65 -9.47
N ILE A 126 13.69 7.25 -9.35
CA ILE A 126 12.95 7.30 -8.07
C ILE A 126 12.65 5.88 -7.58
N TYR A 127 12.12 5.01 -8.45
CA TYR A 127 11.89 3.60 -8.08
C TYR A 127 13.17 2.90 -7.62
N LYS A 128 14.26 3.03 -8.39
CA LYS A 128 15.55 2.43 -8.04
C LYS A 128 16.10 2.95 -6.71
N LYS A 129 15.91 4.23 -6.40
CA LYS A 129 16.31 4.84 -5.13
C LYS A 129 15.62 4.18 -3.93
N HIS A 130 14.32 3.87 -4.04
CA HIS A 130 13.55 3.28 -2.94
C HIS A 130 13.68 1.77 -2.81
N TYR A 131 13.79 1.06 -3.94
CA TYR A 131 13.77 -0.40 -3.96
C TYR A 131 15.13 -1.06 -4.26
N GLY A 132 16.15 -0.27 -4.59
CA GLY A 132 17.50 -0.76 -4.93
C GLY A 132 17.60 -1.54 -6.26
N ARG A 133 16.48 -1.72 -6.96
CA ARG A 133 16.36 -2.50 -8.20
C ARG A 133 15.61 -1.74 -9.28
N LYS A 134 15.72 -2.17 -10.53
CA LYS A 134 14.92 -1.63 -11.64
C LYS A 134 13.48 -2.13 -11.52
N ILE A 135 12.53 -1.35 -12.04
CA ILE A 135 11.16 -1.82 -12.23
C ILE A 135 11.16 -2.82 -13.39
N GLU A 136 10.62 -4.02 -13.12
CA GLU A 136 10.42 -5.06 -14.14
C GLU A 136 8.93 -5.35 -14.38
N GLY A 137 8.09 -5.06 -13.38
CA GLY A 137 6.64 -5.19 -13.45
C GLY A 137 5.93 -3.89 -13.85
N LYS A 138 4.64 -3.84 -13.52
CA LYS A 138 3.77 -2.68 -13.70
C LYS A 138 3.20 -2.29 -12.34
N PHE A 139 3.11 -0.99 -12.08
CA PHE A 139 2.58 -0.41 -10.87
C PHE A 139 1.48 0.57 -11.28
N ARG A 140 0.28 0.42 -10.75
CA ARG A 140 -0.82 1.36 -10.95
C ARG A 140 -1.22 1.97 -9.63
N MET A 141 -1.58 3.24 -9.70
CA MET A 141 -1.98 4.00 -8.54
C MET A 141 -3.20 4.81 -8.88
N LYS A 142 -4.15 4.80 -7.97
CA LYS A 142 -5.32 5.64 -7.99
C LYS A 142 -5.38 6.39 -6.68
N LYS A 143 -5.49 7.71 -6.74
CA LYS A 143 -5.94 8.50 -5.60
C LYS A 143 -7.35 8.95 -5.87
#